data_AF-A0A1S9CXM2-F1
#
_entry.id   AF-A0A1S9CXM2-F1
#
_cell.length_a   1.000
_cell.length_b   1.000
_cell.length_c   1.000
_cell.angle_alpha   90.00
_cell.angle_beta   90.00
_cell.angle_gamma   90.00
#
_symmetry.space_group_name_H-M   'P 1'
#
loop_
_entity.id
_entity.type
_entity.pdbx_description
1 polymer ?
#
loop_
_entity_poly.entity_id
_entity_poly.type
_entity_poly.pdbx_seq_one_letter_code
_entity_poly.pdbx_strand_id
1 'polypeptide(L)'
;MLDPNQLRTRLSETAAALRPRGFELATEEYLRLETERKSLQIVTQQLQQERNSKSKAIGIAKARGEDAQGLLEEVADLGDRLKQTEIKLTGVQGQIEAFSLLIPNFPHASVPIGTSEHDNREVRRWGHPPQCDFDPKDHVDLGTGLGAMDFEAAARIASARFVVLSGSLARMHRALIQFMLDVHTREHGYTEVYVPYLVNARSMQGTGQLPKFAQDLFAIPEPGFGSLRPRSYRGAMPVTVRAFAARRVRTEKIPAG
;
A
#
# COMPACT_ATOMS: atom_id res chain seq x y z
N MET A 1 1.58 6.67 0.00
CA MET A 1 2.29 7.23 -1.17
C MET A 1 2.69 8.66 -0.84
N LEU A 2 3.83 9.11 -1.35
CA LEU A 2 4.21 10.52 -1.27
C LEU A 2 3.33 11.39 -2.18
N ASP A 3 3.32 12.70 -1.95
CA ASP A 3 2.62 13.64 -2.83
C ASP A 3 3.25 13.60 -4.25
N PRO A 4 2.48 13.28 -5.30
CA PRO A 4 2.99 13.27 -6.67
C PRO A 4 3.61 14.61 -7.11
N ASN A 5 3.16 15.74 -6.56
CA ASN A 5 3.72 17.04 -6.89
C ASN A 5 5.15 17.19 -6.38
N GLN A 6 5.49 16.61 -5.23
CA GLN A 6 6.87 16.64 -4.70
C GLN A 6 7.82 15.88 -5.63
N LEU A 7 7.40 14.71 -6.11
CA LEU A 7 8.20 13.93 -7.07
C LEU A 7 8.42 14.68 -8.40
N ARG A 8 7.41 15.44 -8.87
CA ARG A 8 7.50 16.19 -10.13
C ARG A 8 8.30 17.49 -10.03
N THR A 9 8.23 18.19 -8.89
CA THR A 9 8.76 19.56 -8.76
C THR A 9 10.02 19.65 -7.91
N ARG A 10 10.24 18.68 -7.02
CA ARG A 10 11.31 18.68 -6.01
C ARG A 10 11.98 17.30 -5.92
N LEU A 11 12.30 16.72 -7.07
CA LEU A 11 12.81 15.33 -7.16
C LEU A 11 14.13 15.14 -6.40
N SER A 12 15.06 16.09 -6.53
CA SER A 12 16.36 16.06 -5.85
C SER A 12 16.23 16.16 -4.33
N GLU A 13 15.38 17.06 -3.84
CA GLU A 13 15.07 17.19 -2.41
C GLU A 13 14.40 15.93 -1.86
N THR A 14 13.44 15.38 -2.62
CA THR A 14 12.76 14.13 -2.28
C THR A 14 13.75 12.98 -2.17
N ALA A 15 14.68 12.85 -3.11
CA ALA A 15 15.73 11.84 -3.06
C ALA A 15 16.63 12.03 -1.82
N ALA A 16 17.07 13.26 -1.55
CA ALA A 16 17.92 13.57 -0.40
C ALA A 16 17.23 13.26 0.94
N ALA A 17 15.93 13.54 1.07
CA ALA A 17 15.15 13.27 2.28
C ALA A 17 14.93 11.77 2.54
N LEU A 18 15.09 10.90 1.53
CA LEU A 18 14.93 9.45 1.66
C LEU A 18 16.25 8.73 2.00
N ARG A 19 17.41 9.33 1.70
CA ARG A 19 18.73 8.73 1.98
C ARG A 19 18.97 8.37 3.44
N PRO A 20 18.55 9.17 4.46
CA PRO A 20 18.73 8.79 5.86
C PRO A 20 18.04 7.46 6.23
N ARG A 21 17.07 7.02 5.43
CA ARG A 21 16.38 5.73 5.59
C ARG A 21 17.07 4.58 4.84
N GLY A 22 18.25 4.83 4.27
CA GLY A 22 18.96 3.90 3.39
C GLY A 22 18.25 3.66 2.05
N PHE A 23 17.39 4.58 1.60
CA PHE A 23 16.65 4.42 0.35
C PHE A 23 17.20 5.36 -0.73
N GLU A 24 17.75 4.76 -1.79
CA GLU A 24 18.17 5.49 -2.99
C GLU A 24 17.03 5.56 -4.00
N LEU A 25 16.59 6.78 -4.29
CA LEU A 25 15.54 7.03 -5.28
C LEU A 25 16.15 7.01 -6.69
N ALA A 26 15.64 6.16 -7.58
CA ALA A 26 16.05 6.11 -8.98
C ALA A 26 15.51 7.33 -9.76
N THR A 27 16.11 8.50 -9.56
CA THR A 27 15.65 9.78 -10.10
C THR A 27 15.67 9.84 -11.63
N GLU A 28 16.66 9.21 -12.25
CA GLU A 28 16.80 9.17 -13.72
C GLU A 28 15.63 8.42 -14.37
N GLU A 29 15.26 7.27 -13.81
CA GLU A 29 14.14 6.47 -14.30
C GLU A 29 12.82 7.22 -14.13
N TYR A 30 12.61 7.86 -12.98
CA TYR A 30 11.42 8.68 -12.77
C TYR A 30 11.34 9.84 -13.77
N LEU A 31 12.46 10.52 -14.03
CA LEU A 31 12.52 11.63 -14.97
C LEU A 31 12.26 11.17 -16.41
N ARG A 32 12.77 10.00 -16.81
CA ARG A 32 12.50 9.38 -18.11
C ARG A 32 10.99 9.16 -18.30
N LEU A 33 10.34 8.52 -17.32
CA LEU A 33 8.90 8.25 -17.35
C LEU A 33 8.07 9.53 -17.37
N GLU A 34 8.40 10.53 -16.52
CA GLU A 34 7.66 11.79 -16.48
C GLU A 34 7.84 12.62 -17.76
N THR A 35 9.01 12.55 -18.40
CA THR A 35 9.27 13.20 -19.70
C THR A 35 8.44 12.56 -20.81
N GLU A 36 8.41 11.22 -20.87
CA GLU A 36 7.58 10.48 -21.81
C GLU A 36 6.09 10.79 -21.60
N ARG A 37 5.63 10.79 -20.34
CA ARG A 37 4.25 11.14 -19.97
C ARG A 37 3.87 12.55 -20.43
N LYS A 38 4.75 13.54 -20.23
CA LYS A 38 4.51 14.93 -20.69
C LYS A 38 4.43 15.02 -22.21
N SER A 39 5.36 14.37 -22.91
CA SER A 39 5.37 14.34 -24.38
C SER A 39 4.09 13.73 -24.94
N LEU A 40 3.71 12.55 -24.46
CA LEU A 40 2.47 11.88 -24.86
C LEU A 40 1.23 12.72 -24.53
N GLN A 41 1.20 13.38 -23.38
CA GLN A 41 0.08 14.24 -23.01
C GLN A 41 -0.09 15.43 -23.99
N ILE A 42 1.02 16.06 -24.40
CA ILE A 42 0.99 17.16 -25.39
C ILE A 42 0.46 16.64 -26.73
N VAL A 43 0.99 15.51 -27.20
CA VAL A 43 0.56 14.90 -28.48
C VAL A 43 -0.92 14.50 -28.43
N THR A 44 -1.40 13.91 -27.33
CA THR A 44 -2.82 13.59 -27.14
C THR A 44 -3.68 14.85 -27.24
N GLN A 45 -3.28 15.96 -26.59
CA GLN A 45 -4.03 17.21 -26.63
C GLN A 45 -4.06 17.83 -28.03
N GLN A 46 -2.94 17.78 -28.76
CA GLN A 46 -2.85 18.25 -30.14
C GLN A 46 -3.76 17.44 -31.08
N LEU A 47 -3.67 16.11 -31.06
CA LEU A 47 -4.52 15.23 -31.85
C LEU A 47 -6.00 15.42 -31.52
N GLN A 48 -6.33 15.62 -30.24
CA GLN A 48 -7.68 15.87 -29.78
C GLN A 48 -8.22 17.21 -30.31
N GLN A 49 -7.38 18.25 -30.36
CA GLN A 49 -7.73 19.55 -30.94
C GLN A 49 -7.91 19.46 -32.46
N GLU A 50 -6.98 18.80 -33.16
CA GLU A 50 -7.03 18.61 -34.62
C GLU A 50 -8.28 17.83 -35.04
N ARG A 51 -8.57 16.72 -34.36
CA ARG A 51 -9.78 15.91 -34.61
C ARG A 51 -11.03 16.76 -34.45
N ASN A 52 -11.15 17.51 -33.36
CA ASN A 52 -12.32 18.35 -33.10
C ASN A 52 -12.48 19.47 -34.13
N SER A 53 -11.38 20.06 -34.61
CA SER A 53 -11.38 21.07 -35.66
C SER A 53 -11.88 20.49 -36.99
N LYS A 54 -11.31 19.35 -37.41
CA LYS A 54 -11.71 18.67 -38.66
C LYS A 54 -13.14 18.13 -38.60
N SER A 55 -13.58 17.60 -37.45
CA SER A 55 -14.98 17.19 -37.26
C SER A 55 -15.97 18.35 -37.44
N LYS A 56 -15.62 19.56 -37.00
CA LYS A 56 -16.43 20.76 -37.26
C LYS A 56 -16.44 21.13 -38.75
N ALA A 57 -15.30 21.05 -39.42
CA ALA A 57 -15.19 21.31 -40.86
C ALA A 57 -16.06 20.35 -41.70
N ILE A 58 -16.13 19.07 -41.33
CA ILE A 58 -17.03 18.09 -41.96
C ILE A 58 -18.50 18.54 -41.86
N GLY A 59 -18.93 19.00 -40.68
CA GLY A 59 -20.29 19.49 -40.48
C GLY A 59 -20.63 20.69 -41.37
N ILE A 60 -19.67 21.60 -41.54
CA ILE A 60 -19.81 22.77 -42.43
C ILE A 60 -19.86 22.35 -43.90
N ALA A 61 -18.97 21.48 -44.36
CA ALA A 61 -18.91 21.00 -45.74
C ALA A 61 -20.21 20.25 -46.12
N LYS A 62 -20.69 19.35 -45.25
CA LYS A 62 -21.97 18.65 -45.45
C LYS A 62 -23.16 19.59 -45.49
N ALA A 63 -23.17 20.65 -44.67
CA ALA A 63 -24.23 21.66 -44.69
C ALA A 63 -24.23 22.51 -45.99
N ARG A 64 -23.08 22.62 -46.67
CA ARG A 64 -22.91 23.31 -47.96
C ARG A 64 -23.14 22.40 -49.17
N GLY A 65 -23.36 21.10 -48.96
CA GLY A 65 -23.48 20.11 -50.04
C GLY A 65 -22.15 19.77 -50.73
N GLU A 66 -21.02 20.07 -50.07
CA GLU A 66 -19.67 19.75 -50.57
C GLU A 66 -19.29 18.30 -50.23
N ASP A 67 -18.40 17.70 -51.04
CA ASP A 67 -17.82 16.39 -50.73
C ASP A 67 -16.92 16.49 -49.50
N ALA A 68 -17.18 15.65 -48.49
CA ALA A 68 -16.45 15.60 -47.24
C ALA A 68 -15.69 14.27 -47.05
N GLN A 69 -15.59 13.43 -48.08
CA GLN A 69 -14.99 12.10 -47.99
C GLN A 69 -13.53 12.15 -47.51
N GLY A 70 -12.70 13.02 -48.08
CA GLY A 70 -11.30 13.18 -47.64
C GLY A 70 -11.17 13.64 -46.18
N LEU A 71 -12.06 14.53 -45.72
CA LEU A 71 -12.07 14.97 -44.32
C LEU A 71 -12.52 13.84 -43.36
N LEU A 72 -13.42 12.96 -43.81
CA LEU A 72 -13.86 11.80 -43.04
C LEU A 72 -12.71 10.80 -42.85
N GLU A 73 -11.92 10.55 -43.89
CA GLU A 73 -10.74 9.67 -43.83
C GLU A 73 -9.66 10.24 -42.89
N GLU A 74 -9.39 11.54 -42.96
CA GLU A 74 -8.44 12.20 -42.05
C GLU A 74 -8.90 12.15 -40.59
N VAL A 75 -10.21 12.31 -40.32
CA VAL A 75 -10.74 12.19 -38.95
C VAL A 75 -10.66 10.75 -38.44
N ALA A 76 -10.82 9.75 -39.31
CA ALA A 76 -10.63 8.35 -38.96
C ALA A 76 -9.17 8.05 -38.58
N ASP A 77 -8.20 8.49 -39.39
CA ASP A 77 -6.76 8.36 -39.08
C ASP A 77 -6.40 9.04 -37.75
N LEU A 78 -6.89 10.27 -37.54
CA LEU A 78 -6.69 10.99 -36.27
C LEU A 78 -7.30 10.23 -35.09
N GLY A 79 -8.44 9.57 -35.28
CA GLY A 79 -9.07 8.72 -34.28
C GLY A 79 -8.18 7.54 -33.87
N ASP A 80 -7.60 6.85 -34.85
CA ASP A 80 -6.70 5.71 -34.59
C ASP A 80 -5.40 6.15 -33.92
N ARG A 81 -4.79 7.25 -34.38
CA ARG A 81 -3.58 7.82 -33.77
C ARG A 81 -3.82 8.33 -32.35
N LEU A 82 -4.97 8.94 -32.10
CA LEU A 82 -5.35 9.38 -30.76
C LEU A 82 -5.48 8.18 -29.82
N LYS A 83 -6.20 7.13 -30.25
CA LYS A 83 -6.37 5.90 -29.46
C LYS A 83 -5.03 5.24 -29.11
N GLN A 84 -4.10 5.17 -30.07
CA GLN A 84 -2.76 4.64 -29.82
C GLN A 84 -1.99 5.48 -28.80
N THR A 85 -2.05 6.82 -28.92
CA THR A 85 -1.38 7.73 -27.97
C THR A 85 -1.99 7.62 -26.57
N GLU A 86 -3.31 7.50 -26.45
CA GLU A 86 -4.01 7.31 -25.17
C GLU A 86 -3.62 6.01 -24.47
N ILE A 87 -3.46 4.92 -25.22
CA ILE A 87 -2.97 3.63 -24.68
C ILE A 87 -1.56 3.80 -24.12
N LYS A 88 -0.66 4.44 -24.88
CA LYS A 88 0.72 4.72 -24.42
C LYS A 88 0.74 5.61 -23.18
N LEU A 89 -0.08 6.68 -23.18
CA LEU A 89 -0.18 7.62 -22.06
C LEU A 89 -0.67 6.90 -20.78
N THR A 90 -1.70 6.06 -20.91
CA THR A 90 -2.21 5.24 -19.80
C THR A 90 -1.14 4.26 -19.30
N GLY A 91 -0.38 3.65 -20.22
CA GLY A 91 0.72 2.76 -19.89
C GLY A 91 1.81 3.43 -19.05
N VAL A 92 2.33 4.58 -19.50
CA VAL A 92 3.37 5.31 -18.75
C VAL A 92 2.85 5.86 -17.42
N GLN A 93 1.59 6.28 -17.34
CA GLN A 93 0.96 6.67 -16.07
C GLN A 93 0.93 5.49 -15.08
N GLY A 94 0.60 4.29 -15.54
CA GLY A 94 0.63 3.08 -14.72
C GLY A 94 2.05 2.73 -14.23
N GLN A 95 3.07 2.94 -15.07
CA GLN A 95 4.47 2.76 -14.66
C GLN A 95 4.89 3.76 -13.57
N ILE A 96 4.51 5.03 -13.70
CA ILE A 96 4.76 6.06 -12.69
C ILE A 96 4.04 5.73 -11.37
N GLU A 97 2.79 5.26 -11.44
CA GLU A 97 2.05 4.84 -10.25
C GLU A 97 2.73 3.65 -9.55
N ALA A 98 3.10 2.63 -10.32
CA ALA A 98 3.81 1.46 -9.80
C ALA A 98 5.14 1.84 -9.14
N PHE A 99 5.90 2.74 -9.77
CA PHE A 99 7.14 3.29 -9.21
C PHE A 99 6.87 4.02 -7.89
N SER A 100 5.85 4.88 -7.86
CA SER A 100 5.50 5.70 -6.69
C SER A 100 5.03 4.88 -5.48
N LEU A 101 4.45 3.70 -5.72
CA LEU A 101 4.03 2.77 -4.67
C LEU A 101 5.20 2.09 -3.94
N LEU A 102 6.40 2.09 -4.53
CA LEU A 102 7.59 1.47 -3.93
C LEU A 102 8.39 2.43 -3.04
N ILE A 103 8.10 3.73 -3.12
CA ILE A 103 8.81 4.77 -2.37
C ILE A 103 8.31 4.78 -0.91
N PRO A 104 9.20 4.65 0.09
CA PRO A 104 8.81 4.69 1.49
C PRO A 104 8.37 6.10 1.90
N ASN A 105 7.76 6.21 3.08
CA ASN A 105 7.43 7.51 3.66
C ASN A 105 8.69 8.25 4.12
N PHE A 106 8.62 9.58 4.19
CA PHE A 106 9.70 10.39 4.75
C PHE A 106 9.84 10.13 6.25
N PRO A 107 11.09 10.04 6.77
CA PRO A 107 11.31 10.17 8.20
C PRO A 107 10.91 11.58 8.64
N HIS A 108 10.26 11.69 9.80
CA HIS A 108 10.00 12.99 10.41
C HIS A 108 11.31 13.62 10.89
N ALA A 109 11.42 14.96 10.91
CA ALA A 109 12.65 15.66 11.29
C ALA A 109 13.13 15.34 12.72
N SER A 110 12.25 14.88 13.60
CA SER A 110 12.59 14.45 14.97
C SER A 110 13.15 13.02 15.06
N VAL A 111 13.16 12.26 13.97
CA VAL A 111 13.65 10.87 13.96
C VAL A 111 15.18 10.91 13.92
N PRO A 112 15.88 10.29 14.88
CA PRO A 112 17.34 10.18 14.85
C PRO A 112 17.81 9.47 13.57
N ILE A 113 18.90 9.97 12.98
CA ILE A 113 19.56 9.30 11.86
C ILE A 113 20.26 8.05 12.39
N GLY A 114 20.07 6.92 11.71
CA GLY A 114 20.68 5.62 12.03
C GLY A 114 20.63 4.68 10.84
N THR A 115 21.51 3.69 10.81
CA THR A 115 21.62 2.68 9.75
C THR A 115 21.18 1.29 10.23
N SER A 116 21.07 1.08 11.55
CA SER A 116 20.65 -0.19 12.15
C SER A 116 19.88 0.02 13.45
N GLU A 117 19.37 -1.08 14.01
CA GLU A 117 18.73 -1.10 15.33
C GLU A 117 19.65 -0.67 16.48
N HIS A 118 20.98 -0.72 16.30
CA HIS A 118 21.95 -0.27 17.30
C HIS A 118 22.01 1.25 17.45
N ASP A 119 21.51 2.01 16.47
CA ASP A 119 21.44 3.48 16.52
C ASP A 119 20.16 3.98 17.21
N ASN A 120 19.26 3.07 17.59
CA ASN A 120 18.04 3.41 18.31
C ASN A 120 18.36 3.99 19.70
N ARG A 121 17.70 5.10 20.04
CA ARG A 121 17.86 5.76 21.33
C ARG A 121 16.78 5.32 22.31
N GLU A 122 17.19 4.88 23.49
CA GLU A 122 16.26 4.60 24.60
C GLU A 122 15.68 5.93 25.11
N VAL A 123 14.35 6.09 25.02
CA VAL A 123 13.64 7.31 25.47
C VAL A 123 13.22 7.20 26.93
N ARG A 124 12.80 6.02 27.37
CA ARG A 124 12.33 5.77 28.74
C ARG A 124 12.47 4.31 29.12
N ARG A 125 12.68 4.07 30.41
CA ARG A 125 12.61 2.76 31.07
C ARG A 125 11.60 2.83 32.21
N TRP A 126 10.82 1.77 32.40
CA TRP A 126 9.91 1.67 33.54
C TRP A 126 10.01 0.28 34.17
N GLY A 127 10.10 0.24 35.50
CA GLY A 127 10.36 -0.98 36.27
C GLY A 127 11.82 -1.42 36.23
N HIS A 128 12.08 -2.57 36.87
CA HIS A 128 13.39 -3.21 36.90
C HIS A 128 13.23 -4.69 36.52
N PRO A 129 14.13 -5.28 35.70
CA PRO A 129 14.12 -6.71 35.45
C PRO A 129 14.17 -7.49 36.78
N PRO A 130 13.31 -8.50 36.96
CA PRO A 130 13.30 -9.26 38.21
C PRO A 130 14.63 -10.02 38.40
N GLN A 131 15.10 -10.07 39.64
CA GLN A 131 16.18 -10.97 40.03
C GLN A 131 15.54 -12.31 40.42
N CYS A 132 16.02 -13.40 39.81
CA CYS A 132 15.57 -14.74 40.12
C CYS A 132 16.63 -15.44 40.99
N ASP A 133 16.23 -16.06 42.09
CA ASP A 133 17.09 -16.90 42.94
C ASP A 133 17.26 -18.32 42.36
N PHE A 134 16.87 -18.50 41.09
CA PHE A 134 16.92 -19.75 40.33
C PHE A 134 17.28 -19.43 38.87
N ASP A 135 17.75 -20.45 38.14
CA ASP A 135 18.03 -20.31 36.70
C ASP A 135 16.70 -20.18 35.92
N PRO A 136 16.41 -19.00 35.33
CA PRO A 136 15.12 -18.76 34.70
C PRO A 136 15.00 -19.56 33.40
N LYS A 137 13.97 -20.39 33.32
CA LYS A 137 13.59 -21.09 32.08
C LYS A 137 12.92 -20.12 31.11
N ASP A 138 13.10 -20.36 29.82
CA ASP A 138 12.37 -19.60 28.80
C ASP A 138 10.90 -20.02 28.71
N HIS A 139 10.12 -19.29 27.91
CA HIS A 139 8.70 -19.55 27.76
C HIS A 139 8.36 -20.90 27.08
N VAL A 140 9.29 -21.45 26.28
CA VAL A 140 9.10 -22.74 25.59
C VAL A 140 9.29 -23.87 26.60
N ASP A 141 10.36 -23.83 27.37
CA ASP A 141 10.64 -24.82 28.42
C ASP A 141 9.57 -24.82 29.51
N LEU A 142 9.07 -23.64 29.90
CA LEU A 142 7.97 -23.52 30.83
C LEU A 142 6.67 -24.08 30.23
N GLY A 143 6.31 -23.65 29.02
CA GLY A 143 5.07 -24.04 28.37
C GLY A 143 4.99 -25.55 28.08
N THR A 144 6.09 -26.14 27.60
CA THR A 144 6.20 -27.58 27.33
C THR A 144 6.27 -28.38 28.63
N GLY A 145 7.05 -27.93 29.62
CA GLY A 145 7.15 -28.57 30.94
C GLY A 145 5.82 -28.62 31.71
N LEU A 146 4.93 -27.65 31.46
CA LEU A 146 3.55 -27.62 31.98
C LEU A 146 2.55 -28.44 31.15
N GLY A 147 2.97 -29.02 30.02
CA GLY A 147 2.08 -29.68 29.06
C GLY A 147 1.06 -28.74 28.41
N ALA A 148 1.33 -27.43 28.41
CA ALA A 148 0.41 -26.39 28.00
C ALA A 148 0.75 -25.75 26.65
N MET A 149 1.97 -25.98 26.14
CA MET A 149 2.38 -25.68 24.76
C MET A 149 2.78 -26.97 24.04
N ASP A 150 2.11 -27.25 22.91
CA ASP A 150 2.40 -28.39 22.05
C ASP A 150 2.75 -27.92 20.63
N PHE A 151 4.05 -27.90 20.34
CA PHE A 151 4.59 -27.54 19.03
C PHE A 151 4.53 -28.70 18.05
N GLU A 152 4.56 -29.94 18.52
CA GLU A 152 4.51 -31.13 17.66
C GLU A 152 3.10 -31.29 17.07
N ALA A 153 2.06 -31.17 17.90
CA ALA A 153 0.68 -31.13 17.43
C ALA A 153 0.46 -29.95 16.46
N ALA A 154 1.02 -28.78 16.75
CA ALA A 154 0.92 -27.65 15.85
C ALA A 154 1.61 -27.91 14.50
N ALA A 155 2.79 -28.54 14.50
CA ALA A 155 3.48 -28.94 13.29
C ALA A 155 2.69 -29.97 12.47
N ARG A 156 2.02 -30.93 13.13
CA ARG A 156 1.11 -31.88 12.46
C ARG A 156 -0.10 -31.18 11.82
N ILE A 157 -0.59 -30.10 12.42
CA ILE A 157 -1.77 -29.36 11.93
C ILE A 157 -1.41 -28.36 10.82
N ALA A 158 -0.32 -27.60 10.99
CA ALA A 158 -0.04 -26.40 10.19
C ALA A 158 1.45 -26.19 9.84
N SER A 159 2.34 -27.13 10.20
CA SER A 159 3.81 -27.03 10.04
C SER A 159 4.51 -26.10 11.07
N ALA A 160 5.80 -25.81 10.83
CA ALA A 160 6.65 -25.04 11.72
C ALA A 160 6.11 -23.63 12.02
N ARG A 161 6.53 -23.06 13.16
CA ARG A 161 6.13 -21.71 13.67
C ARG A 161 4.65 -21.57 14.08
N PHE A 162 3.96 -22.69 14.31
CA PHE A 162 2.66 -22.72 14.99
C PHE A 162 2.81 -23.35 16.39
N VAL A 163 1.85 -23.08 17.28
CA VAL A 163 1.78 -23.66 18.62
C VAL A 163 0.33 -23.97 18.99
N VAL A 164 0.09 -25.11 19.63
CA VAL A 164 -1.19 -25.41 20.29
C VAL A 164 -1.06 -25.05 21.76
N LEU A 165 -1.94 -24.16 22.24
CA LEU A 165 -2.03 -23.80 23.66
C LEU A 165 -3.19 -24.55 24.32
N SER A 166 -2.97 -25.05 25.53
CA SER A 166 -3.95 -25.83 26.28
C SER A 166 -4.14 -25.34 27.72
N GLY A 167 -5.26 -25.71 28.34
CA GLY A 167 -5.52 -25.53 29.77
C GLY A 167 -5.46 -24.07 30.25
N SER A 168 -4.83 -23.86 31.40
CA SER A 168 -4.69 -22.55 32.04
C SER A 168 -3.92 -21.55 31.18
N LEU A 169 -2.94 -22.00 30.39
CA LEU A 169 -2.15 -21.14 29.50
C LEU A 169 -3.01 -20.59 28.35
N ALA A 170 -3.83 -21.43 27.72
CA ALA A 170 -4.81 -20.97 26.72
C ALA A 170 -5.83 -19.98 27.31
N ARG A 171 -6.28 -20.23 28.55
CA ARG A 171 -7.17 -19.30 29.28
C ARG A 171 -6.47 -17.96 29.55
N MET A 172 -5.21 -17.99 29.99
CA MET A 172 -4.41 -16.78 30.25
C MET A 172 -4.18 -15.97 28.98
N HIS A 173 -3.84 -16.63 27.86
CA HIS A 173 -3.71 -15.99 26.55
C HIS A 173 -4.98 -15.22 26.17
N ARG A 174 -6.17 -15.84 26.33
CA ARG A 174 -7.45 -15.18 26.11
C ARG A 174 -7.71 -14.03 27.11
N ALA A 175 -7.37 -14.22 28.39
CA ALA A 175 -7.56 -13.20 29.42
C ALA A 175 -6.75 -11.93 29.13
N LEU A 176 -5.51 -12.07 28.63
CA LEU A 176 -4.69 -10.93 28.21
C LEU A 176 -5.34 -10.13 27.07
N ILE A 177 -5.91 -10.82 26.07
CA ILE A 177 -6.64 -10.14 24.98
C ILE A 177 -7.82 -9.35 25.53
N GLN A 178 -8.62 -9.94 26.42
CA GLN A 178 -9.77 -9.27 27.03
C GLN A 178 -9.35 -8.06 27.87
N PHE A 179 -8.30 -8.20 28.68
CA PHE A 179 -7.76 -7.10 29.47
C PHE A 179 -7.32 -5.92 28.58
N MET A 180 -6.58 -6.19 27.49
CA MET A 180 -6.15 -5.14 26.56
C MET A 180 -7.34 -4.43 25.90
N LEU A 181 -8.37 -5.18 25.47
CA LEU A 181 -9.59 -4.60 24.90
C LEU A 181 -10.33 -3.72 25.91
N ASP A 182 -10.52 -4.21 27.14
CA ASP A 182 -11.20 -3.48 28.20
C ASP A 182 -10.48 -2.18 28.56
N VAL A 183 -9.16 -2.21 28.74
CA VAL A 183 -8.38 -0.99 29.03
C VAL A 183 -8.53 0.03 27.90
N HIS A 184 -8.36 -0.39 26.65
CA HIS A 184 -8.43 0.54 25.52
C HIS A 184 -9.83 1.12 25.31
N THR A 185 -10.87 0.34 25.51
CA THR A 185 -12.26 0.77 25.27
C THR A 185 -12.85 1.56 26.42
N ARG A 186 -12.55 1.18 27.67
CA ARG A 186 -13.13 1.79 28.86
C ARG A 186 -12.33 2.99 29.35
N GLU A 187 -11.00 2.98 29.19
CA GLU A 187 -10.13 4.00 29.78
C GLU A 187 -9.50 4.93 28.73
N HIS A 188 -9.20 4.44 27.52
CA HIS A 188 -8.50 5.24 26.50
C HIS A 188 -9.42 5.75 25.36
N GLY A 189 -10.73 5.50 25.45
CA GLY A 189 -11.73 6.03 24.51
C GLY A 189 -11.71 5.39 23.12
N TYR A 190 -11.10 4.22 22.94
CA TYR A 190 -11.16 3.50 21.66
C TYR A 190 -12.53 2.85 21.47
N THR A 191 -13.00 2.83 20.22
CA THR A 191 -14.18 2.03 19.83
C THR A 191 -13.75 0.65 19.40
N GLU A 192 -14.26 -0.39 20.05
CA GLU A 192 -14.02 -1.77 19.62
C GLU A 192 -14.74 -2.05 18.29
N VAL A 193 -14.04 -2.74 17.38
CA VAL A 193 -14.59 -3.15 16.09
C VAL A 193 -14.14 -4.56 15.74
N TYR A 194 -15.08 -5.35 15.22
CA TYR A 194 -14.82 -6.67 14.67
C TYR A 194 -14.64 -6.58 13.15
N VAL A 195 -13.56 -7.15 12.60
CA VAL A 195 -13.16 -6.95 11.19
C VAL A 195 -12.84 -8.27 10.47
N PRO A 196 -12.96 -8.33 9.13
CA PRO A 196 -12.53 -9.48 8.35
C PRO A 196 -11.02 -9.75 8.46
N TYR A 197 -10.63 -11.03 8.55
CA TYR A 197 -9.22 -11.47 8.58
C TYR A 197 -8.62 -11.75 7.20
N LEU A 198 -9.48 -11.85 6.18
CA LEU A 198 -9.11 -11.96 4.77
C LEU A 198 -9.49 -10.66 4.07
N VAL A 199 -8.54 -10.08 3.35
CA VAL A 199 -8.71 -8.77 2.70
C VAL A 199 -8.29 -8.83 1.24
N ASN A 200 -8.92 -8.00 0.41
CA ASN A 200 -8.53 -7.90 -1.00
C ASN A 200 -7.25 -7.09 -1.21
N ALA A 201 -6.60 -7.27 -2.37
CA ALA A 201 -5.34 -6.61 -2.75
C ALA A 201 -5.37 -5.08 -2.58
N ARG A 202 -6.50 -4.42 -2.93
CA ARG A 202 -6.65 -2.97 -2.81
C ARG A 202 -6.56 -2.51 -1.35
N SER A 203 -6.98 -3.33 -0.39
CA SER A 203 -6.82 -2.99 1.02
C SER A 203 -5.34 -2.95 1.37
N MET A 204 -4.62 -4.01 1.00
CA MET A 204 -3.19 -4.19 1.31
C MET A 204 -2.32 -3.12 0.66
N GLN A 205 -2.70 -2.65 -0.52
CA GLN A 205 -2.04 -1.51 -1.17
C GLN A 205 -2.27 -0.21 -0.39
N GLY A 206 -3.49 0.01 0.13
CA GLY A 206 -3.83 1.22 0.88
C GLY A 206 -3.03 1.38 2.19
N THR A 207 -2.66 0.28 2.82
CA THR A 207 -1.84 0.23 4.05
C THR A 207 -0.35 0.02 3.79
N GLY A 208 0.06 -0.16 2.53
CA GLY A 208 1.46 -0.21 2.11
C GLY A 208 2.12 -1.59 2.09
N GLN A 209 1.39 -2.67 2.39
CA GLN A 209 1.93 -4.04 2.27
C GLN A 209 2.14 -4.43 0.81
N LEU A 210 1.20 -4.07 -0.08
CA LEU A 210 1.38 -4.27 -1.53
C LEU A 210 1.86 -2.98 -2.22
N PRO A 211 2.74 -3.09 -3.23
CA PRO A 211 3.26 -4.33 -3.81
C PRO A 211 4.53 -4.89 -3.14
N LYS A 212 5.22 -4.09 -2.31
CA LYS A 212 6.61 -4.38 -1.88
C LYS A 212 6.76 -5.63 -1.00
N PHE A 213 5.81 -5.88 -0.11
CA PHE A 213 5.87 -6.94 0.91
C PHE A 213 4.94 -8.11 0.58
N ALA A 214 4.66 -8.35 -0.71
CA ALA A 214 3.75 -9.41 -1.14
C ALA A 214 4.18 -10.81 -0.68
N GLN A 215 5.49 -11.06 -0.61
CA GLN A 215 6.06 -12.35 -0.20
C GLN A 215 5.92 -12.61 1.31
N ASP A 216 5.69 -11.56 2.10
CA ASP A 216 5.50 -11.66 3.55
C ASP A 216 4.04 -11.99 3.92
N LEU A 217 3.16 -12.13 2.93
CA LEU A 217 1.72 -12.35 3.11
C LEU A 217 1.31 -13.78 2.74
N PHE A 218 0.40 -14.36 3.52
CA PHE A 218 -0.31 -15.57 3.09
C PHE A 218 -1.37 -15.20 2.05
N ALA A 219 -1.23 -15.73 0.84
CA ALA A 219 -2.11 -15.43 -0.27
C ALA A 219 -3.07 -16.59 -0.54
N ILE A 220 -4.35 -16.30 -0.80
CA ILE A 220 -5.32 -17.29 -1.25
C ILE A 220 -5.51 -17.12 -2.76
N PRO A 221 -5.04 -18.08 -3.58
CA PRO A 221 -5.32 -18.06 -5.01
C PRO A 221 -6.80 -18.37 -5.27
N GLU A 222 -7.43 -17.65 -6.20
CA GLU A 222 -8.75 -18.02 -6.72
C GLU A 222 -8.57 -18.81 -8.03
N PRO A 223 -9.26 -19.94 -8.22
CA PRO A 223 -9.31 -20.61 -9.51
C PRO A 223 -10.25 -19.87 -10.46
N GLY A 224 -9.71 -19.19 -11.47
CA GLY A 224 -10.49 -18.60 -12.56
C GLY A 224 -9.78 -17.49 -13.35
N PHE A 225 -9.61 -17.71 -14.65
CA PHE A 225 -9.09 -16.80 -15.70
C PHE A 225 -7.60 -16.42 -15.63
N GLY A 226 -6.77 -17.24 -16.30
CA GLY A 226 -5.59 -16.81 -17.08
C GLY A 226 -4.39 -16.18 -16.36
N SER A 227 -4.51 -15.77 -15.10
CA SER A 227 -3.39 -15.29 -14.30
C SER A 227 -3.60 -15.64 -12.82
N LEU A 228 -2.61 -16.31 -12.23
CA LEU A 228 -2.54 -16.68 -10.81
C LEU A 228 -2.26 -15.44 -9.93
N ARG A 229 -3.05 -14.37 -10.06
CA ARG A 229 -2.93 -13.22 -9.15
C ARG A 229 -3.83 -13.45 -7.93
N PRO A 230 -3.29 -13.44 -6.70
CA PRO A 230 -4.11 -13.62 -5.51
C PRO A 230 -5.07 -12.46 -5.35
N ARG A 231 -6.35 -12.76 -5.15
CA ARG A 231 -7.39 -11.76 -4.90
C ARG A 231 -7.55 -11.45 -3.42
N SER A 232 -7.25 -12.41 -2.56
CA SER A 232 -7.38 -12.29 -1.11
C SER A 232 -6.05 -12.64 -0.40
N TYR A 233 -5.76 -11.87 0.64
CA TYR A 233 -4.56 -12.02 1.47
C TYR A 233 -4.98 -12.15 2.93
N ARG A 234 -4.27 -12.99 3.67
CA ARG A 234 -4.32 -13.08 5.13
C ARG A 234 -3.09 -12.38 5.68
N GLY A 235 -3.31 -11.36 6.49
CA GLY A 235 -2.26 -10.60 7.15
C GLY A 235 -2.87 -9.62 8.14
N ALA A 236 -2.10 -9.22 9.16
CA ALA A 236 -2.52 -8.21 10.11
C ALA A 236 -2.69 -6.88 9.36
N MET A 237 -3.95 -6.49 9.18
CA MET A 237 -4.32 -5.19 8.64
C MET A 237 -4.67 -4.30 9.82
N PRO A 238 -3.97 -3.18 10.01
CA PRO A 238 -4.43 -2.23 11.01
C PRO A 238 -5.81 -1.72 10.54
N VAL A 239 -6.80 -1.80 11.44
CA VAL A 239 -8.19 -1.34 11.25
C VAL A 239 -8.24 0.10 10.69
N THR A 240 -7.19 0.87 10.97
CA THR A 240 -7.08 2.32 10.82
C THR A 240 -7.21 2.87 9.40
N VAL A 241 -7.07 2.10 8.31
CA VAL A 241 -6.95 2.76 6.98
C VAL A 241 -8.14 2.55 6.04
N ARG A 242 -8.85 1.40 6.08
CA ARG A 242 -9.92 1.14 5.07
C ARG A 242 -11.35 1.42 5.51
N ALA A 243 -11.67 1.40 6.81
CA ALA A 243 -13.01 1.78 7.27
C ALA A 243 -13.42 3.20 6.81
N PHE A 244 -12.41 4.07 6.57
CA PHE A 244 -12.56 5.44 6.09
C PHE A 244 -11.98 5.69 4.69
N ALA A 245 -11.42 4.68 4.02
CA ALA A 245 -10.86 4.87 2.68
C ALA A 245 -11.95 5.33 1.70
N ALA A 246 -11.62 6.34 0.88
CA ALA A 246 -12.53 6.99 -0.06
C ALA A 246 -13.78 7.67 0.57
N ARG A 247 -13.76 7.95 1.89
CA ARG A 247 -14.80 8.74 2.57
C ARG A 247 -14.26 10.11 2.94
N ARG A 248 -15.05 11.17 2.70
CA ARG A 248 -14.82 12.47 3.33
C ARG A 248 -15.29 12.38 4.78
N VAL A 249 -14.38 12.55 5.73
CA VAL A 249 -14.69 12.57 7.16
C VAL A 249 -14.82 14.03 7.59
N ARG A 250 -15.90 14.36 8.33
CA ARG A 250 -16.05 15.70 8.93
C ARG A 250 -14.96 15.90 9.97
N THR A 251 -14.35 17.08 10.01
CA THR A 251 -13.26 17.43 10.94
C THR A 251 -13.64 17.22 12.40
N GLU A 252 -14.89 17.51 12.76
CA GLU A 252 -15.46 17.27 14.11
C GLU A 252 -15.42 15.80 14.56
N LYS A 253 -15.30 14.85 13.63
CA LYS A 253 -15.22 13.41 13.92
C LYS A 253 -13.77 12.91 14.03
N ILE A 254 -12.78 13.77 13.82
CA ILE A 254 -11.36 13.44 13.94
C ILE A 254 -10.94 13.78 15.38
N PRO A 255 -10.29 12.85 16.11
CA PRO A 255 -9.78 13.16 17.45
C PRO A 255 -8.89 14.41 17.41
N ALA A 256 -9.09 15.34 18.35
CA ALA A 256 -8.17 16.45 18.54
C ALA A 256 -6.81 15.88 18.98
N GLY A 257 -5.77 16.14 18.18
CA GLY A 257 -4.41 15.67 18.43
C GLY A 257 -3.68 16.44 19.51
#